data_AF-A0A1P8FK72-F1
#
_entry.id   AF-A0A1P8FK72-F1
#
_cell.length_a   1.000
_cell.length_b   1.000
_cell.length_c   1.000
_cell.angle_alpha   90.00
_cell.angle_beta   90.00
_cell.angle_gamma   90.00
#
_symmetry.space_group_name_H-M   'P 1'
#
loop_
_entity.id
_entity.type
_entity.pdbx_description
1 polymer ?
#
loop_
_entity_poly.entity_id
_entity_poly.type
_entity_poly.pdbx_seq_one_letter_code
_entity_poly.pdbx_strand_id
1 'polypeptide(L)'
;MIRGLLLAGGAATRFGSAKLLHAFEGSTLGAVSARNLIAGVGNAMAVVRPGDDALANTLRAAGCEVLVSERSREGLASSIAAGVGATRNASGWVLALADMPRIAPDITRTVARAIEAGALIAAPVLRSGERGHPVGFGSSLVGELVALTGDGGAREVIERHRARLVSVSTEDRGVLYDVDRPTDLGSTPSDDKPLTLRRATAADAELLSLLALRSKAHWGYAESTMESWRDALRIEADALERHVGYVALQGEAMVGFYVLAPGARAWVLEHLWVDPPCMRRGFGRAMVHHAIETARRGGAHAVLVDSDPNARAFYLACGAVLDGEVAAPIPGDPRRVRPQLRFSV
;
A
#
# COMPACT_ATOMS: atom_id res chain seq x y z
N MET A 1 17.36 -20.71 18.45
CA MET A 1 16.46 -19.54 18.39
C MET A 1 15.68 -19.56 17.09
N ILE A 2 14.49 -18.98 17.05
CA ILE A 2 13.73 -18.77 15.81
C ILE A 2 14.40 -17.71 14.94
N ARG A 3 14.37 -17.91 13.62
CA ARG A 3 14.96 -17.01 12.62
C ARG A 3 13.88 -16.42 11.73
N GLY A 4 13.81 -15.09 11.64
CA GLY A 4 13.00 -14.44 10.61
C GLY A 4 13.67 -14.59 9.25
N LEU A 5 12.91 -14.96 8.22
CA LEU A 5 13.38 -14.92 6.83
C LEU A 5 12.50 -13.95 6.03
N LEU A 6 13.11 -12.87 5.55
CA LEU A 6 12.43 -11.89 4.70
C LEU A 6 12.73 -12.22 3.23
N LEU A 7 11.71 -12.63 2.50
CA LEU A 7 11.84 -13.02 1.09
C LEU A 7 11.71 -11.77 0.22
N ALA A 8 12.84 -11.30 -0.30
CA ALA A 8 12.96 -10.07 -1.08
C ALA A 8 13.48 -10.33 -2.51
N GLY A 9 13.39 -11.58 -2.96
CA GLY A 9 13.88 -12.02 -4.27
C GLY A 9 12.79 -12.14 -5.34
N GLY A 10 11.67 -11.42 -5.25
CA GLY A 10 10.62 -11.43 -6.26
C GLY A 10 10.96 -10.59 -7.49
N ALA A 11 10.62 -11.06 -8.70
CA ALA A 11 10.75 -10.26 -9.91
C ALA A 11 9.56 -9.31 -9.93
N ALA A 12 9.76 -8.03 -9.61
CA ALA A 12 8.72 -7.01 -9.66
C ALA A 12 8.31 -6.68 -11.12
N THR A 13 7.96 -7.69 -11.92
CA THR A 13 7.66 -7.56 -13.36
C THR A 13 6.46 -6.66 -13.63
N ARG A 14 5.55 -6.52 -12.67
CA ARG A 14 4.33 -5.69 -12.76
C ARG A 14 4.47 -4.28 -12.21
N PHE A 15 5.51 -4.01 -11.42
CA PHE A 15 5.69 -2.71 -10.73
C PHE A 15 6.72 -1.80 -11.40
N GLY A 16 7.43 -2.28 -12.43
CA GLY A 16 8.73 -1.72 -12.78
C GLY A 16 9.78 -2.12 -11.73
N SER A 17 11.06 -2.02 -12.07
CA SER A 17 12.15 -2.38 -11.18
C SER A 17 12.06 -1.59 -9.84
N ALA A 18 12.38 -2.26 -8.74
CA ALA A 18 12.53 -1.69 -7.38
C ALA A 18 11.25 -1.35 -6.56
N LYS A 19 10.13 -2.08 -6.71
CA LYS A 19 8.96 -2.04 -5.79
C LYS A 19 9.33 -1.91 -4.30
N LEU A 20 10.26 -2.73 -3.83
CA LEU A 20 10.68 -2.79 -2.42
C LEU A 20 11.44 -1.53 -1.93
N LEU A 21 11.91 -0.68 -2.85
CA LEU A 21 12.55 0.61 -2.55
C LEU A 21 11.59 1.79 -2.60
N HIS A 22 10.34 1.59 -3.01
CA HIS A 22 9.35 2.67 -3.05
C HIS A 22 9.00 3.16 -1.66
N ALA A 23 8.69 4.46 -1.55
CA ALA A 23 8.34 5.10 -0.31
C ALA A 23 7.05 4.49 0.29
N PHE A 24 7.11 4.11 1.56
CA PHE A 24 6.01 3.60 2.35
C PHE A 24 6.19 4.09 3.80
N GLU A 25 5.23 4.87 4.31
CA GLU A 25 5.18 5.37 5.70
C GLU A 25 6.53 5.90 6.22
N GLY A 26 7.11 6.88 5.50
CA GLY A 26 8.36 7.55 5.90
C GLY A 26 9.64 6.74 5.66
N SER A 27 9.55 5.57 5.04
CA SER A 27 10.70 4.70 4.72
C SER A 27 10.47 3.97 3.40
N THR A 28 11.18 2.88 3.12
CA THR A 28 10.90 2.02 1.96
C THR A 28 10.04 0.84 2.36
N LEU A 29 9.24 0.33 1.41
CA LEU A 29 8.40 -0.85 1.57
C LEU A 29 9.18 -2.03 2.21
N GLY A 30 10.33 -2.37 1.63
CA GLY A 30 11.18 -3.45 2.12
C GLY A 30 11.74 -3.18 3.52
N ALA A 31 12.13 -1.94 3.82
CA ALA A 31 12.65 -1.57 5.14
C ALA A 31 11.57 -1.61 6.23
N VAL A 32 10.32 -1.28 5.91
CA VAL A 32 9.20 -1.40 6.86
C VAL A 32 8.90 -2.87 7.15
N SER A 33 8.77 -3.71 6.11
CA SER A 33 8.58 -5.16 6.28
C SER A 33 9.71 -5.81 7.09
N ALA A 34 10.97 -5.40 6.83
CA ALA A 34 12.13 -5.86 7.59
C ALA A 34 12.05 -5.51 9.06
N ARG A 35 11.78 -4.23 9.39
CA ARG A 35 11.68 -3.76 10.77
C ARG A 35 10.54 -4.44 11.52
N ASN A 36 9.40 -4.65 10.86
CA ASN A 36 8.26 -5.33 11.49
C ASN A 36 8.57 -6.81 11.80
N LEU A 37 9.24 -7.51 10.87
CA LEU A 37 9.70 -8.88 11.12
C LEU A 37 10.71 -8.96 12.27
N ILE A 38 11.71 -8.06 12.29
CA ILE A 38 12.72 -7.98 13.36
C ILE A 38 12.06 -7.66 14.70
N ALA A 39 11.11 -6.74 14.75
CA ALA A 39 10.38 -6.42 15.99
C ALA A 39 9.60 -7.63 16.53
N GLY A 40 9.13 -8.52 15.66
CA GLY A 40 8.41 -9.75 16.02
C GLY A 40 9.32 -10.91 16.47
N VAL A 41 10.41 -11.18 15.74
CA VAL A 41 11.28 -12.36 15.93
C VAL A 41 12.61 -12.03 16.64
N GLY A 42 12.98 -10.76 16.71
CA GLY A 42 14.23 -10.26 17.29
C GLY A 42 15.41 -10.25 16.30
N ASN A 43 15.37 -11.06 15.26
CA ASN A 43 16.41 -11.11 14.22
C ASN A 43 15.83 -11.61 12.89
N ALA A 44 16.42 -11.16 11.77
CA ALA A 44 15.97 -11.58 10.45
C ALA A 44 17.13 -11.65 9.44
N MET A 45 17.06 -12.63 8.55
CA MET A 45 17.87 -12.71 7.34
C MET A 45 16.99 -12.38 6.13
N ALA A 46 17.39 -11.38 5.34
CA ALA A 46 16.76 -11.08 4.07
C ALA A 46 17.46 -11.80 2.92
N VAL A 47 16.68 -12.45 2.06
CA VAL A 47 17.19 -13.11 0.85
C VAL A 47 16.94 -12.20 -0.34
N VAL A 48 18.01 -11.72 -0.96
CA VAL A 48 17.99 -10.76 -2.08
C VAL A 48 18.62 -11.34 -3.34
N ARG A 49 18.28 -10.74 -4.48
CA ARG A 49 18.87 -11.10 -5.77
C ARG A 49 20.26 -10.48 -5.97
N PRO A 50 21.15 -11.17 -6.69
CA PRO A 50 22.38 -10.58 -7.19
C PRO A 50 22.07 -9.42 -8.15
N GLY A 51 22.68 -8.27 -7.89
CA GLY A 51 22.49 -7.02 -8.64
C GLY A 51 21.56 -6.00 -7.96
N ASP A 52 20.82 -6.38 -6.91
CA ASP A 52 19.94 -5.47 -6.17
C ASP A 52 20.67 -4.83 -4.97
N ASP A 53 21.82 -4.20 -5.21
CA ASP A 53 22.68 -3.66 -4.14
C ASP A 53 21.99 -2.56 -3.32
N ALA A 54 21.17 -1.73 -3.95
CA ALA A 54 20.39 -0.70 -3.27
C ALA A 54 19.43 -1.33 -2.24
N LEU A 55 18.70 -2.38 -2.63
CA LEU A 55 17.81 -3.10 -1.73
C LEU A 55 18.58 -3.82 -0.61
N ALA A 56 19.69 -4.48 -0.95
CA ALA A 56 20.56 -5.11 0.04
C ALA A 56 21.02 -4.10 1.11
N ASN A 57 21.46 -2.91 0.69
CA ASN A 57 21.90 -1.86 1.61
C ASN A 57 20.75 -1.30 2.45
N THR A 58 19.58 -1.08 1.85
CA THR A 58 18.37 -0.67 2.58
C THR A 58 17.97 -1.69 3.65
N LEU A 59 18.03 -2.98 3.35
CA LEU A 59 17.66 -4.04 4.30
C LEU A 59 18.71 -4.21 5.40
N ARG A 60 20.01 -4.04 5.10
CA ARG A 60 21.06 -3.97 6.14
C ARG A 60 20.86 -2.79 7.07
N ALA A 61 20.57 -1.61 6.52
CA ALA A 61 20.29 -0.41 7.31
C ALA A 61 19.03 -0.57 8.19
N ALA A 62 18.06 -1.37 7.74
CA ALA A 62 16.88 -1.74 8.52
C ALA A 62 17.15 -2.79 9.63
N GLY A 63 18.36 -3.37 9.67
CA GLY A 63 18.79 -4.33 10.69
C GLY A 63 18.77 -5.81 10.26
N CYS A 64 18.52 -6.12 8.99
CA CYS A 64 18.61 -7.50 8.50
C CYS A 64 20.06 -7.91 8.24
N GLU A 65 20.36 -9.18 8.51
CA GLU A 65 21.45 -9.88 7.82
C GLU A 65 21.02 -10.13 6.37
N VAL A 66 21.92 -10.00 5.39
CA VAL A 66 21.55 -10.11 3.98
C VAL A 66 22.28 -11.27 3.32
N LEU A 67 21.50 -12.18 2.73
CA LEU A 67 21.96 -13.26 1.87
C LEU A 67 21.66 -12.93 0.41
N VAL A 68 22.70 -12.69 -0.37
CA VAL A 68 22.59 -12.58 -1.83
C VAL A 68 22.60 -13.99 -2.42
N SER A 69 21.58 -14.36 -3.19
CA SER A 69 21.45 -15.72 -3.72
C SER A 69 21.07 -15.74 -5.19
N GLU A 70 21.92 -16.31 -6.05
CA GLU A 70 21.61 -16.54 -7.47
C GLU A 70 20.30 -17.31 -7.67
N ARG A 71 20.04 -18.30 -6.79
CA ARG A 71 18.83 -19.12 -6.82
C ARG A 71 17.55 -18.32 -6.64
N SER A 72 17.59 -17.13 -6.05
CA SER A 72 16.41 -16.26 -5.91
C SER A 72 15.84 -15.77 -7.25
N ARG A 73 16.60 -15.90 -8.35
CA ARG A 73 16.09 -15.64 -9.70
C ARG A 73 15.09 -16.70 -10.18
N GLU A 74 15.15 -17.90 -9.62
CA GLU A 74 14.35 -19.07 -10.03
C GLU A 74 12.96 -19.12 -9.39
N GLY A 75 12.68 -18.25 -8.40
CA GLY A 75 11.37 -18.19 -7.76
C GLY A 75 11.40 -18.11 -6.24
N LEU A 76 10.21 -17.92 -5.67
CA LEU A 76 10.02 -17.79 -4.23
C LEU A 76 10.48 -19.03 -3.45
N ALA A 77 10.28 -20.23 -4.00
CA ALA A 77 10.66 -21.47 -3.33
C ALA A 77 12.19 -21.63 -3.24
N SER A 78 12.91 -21.24 -4.30
CA SER A 78 14.38 -21.19 -4.31
C SER A 78 14.95 -20.16 -3.32
N SER A 79 14.29 -19.00 -3.13
CA SER A 79 14.64 -18.05 -2.07
C SER A 79 14.47 -18.63 -0.66
N ILE A 80 13.38 -19.37 -0.41
CA ILE A 80 13.15 -20.05 0.87
C ILE A 80 14.24 -21.08 1.11
N ALA A 81 14.51 -21.94 0.13
CA ALA A 81 15.53 -22.97 0.22
C ALA A 81 16.92 -22.39 0.53
N ALA A 82 17.29 -21.27 -0.10
CA ALA A 82 18.54 -20.57 0.17
C ALA A 82 18.60 -19.99 1.60
N GLY A 83 17.54 -19.29 2.03
CA GLY A 83 17.49 -18.68 3.37
C GLY A 83 17.49 -19.71 4.50
N VAL A 84 16.69 -20.77 4.37
CA VAL A 84 16.68 -21.90 5.31
C VAL A 84 18.02 -22.63 5.28
N GLY A 85 18.60 -22.84 4.08
CA GLY A 85 19.90 -23.46 3.89
C GLY A 85 21.06 -22.70 4.56
N ALA A 86 21.02 -21.36 4.55
CA ALA A 86 21.99 -20.52 5.23
C ALA A 86 21.78 -20.47 6.76
N THR A 87 20.60 -20.85 7.24
CA THR A 87 20.20 -20.76 8.66
C THR A 87 19.73 -22.10 9.23
N ARG A 88 20.28 -23.22 8.74
CA ARG A 88 19.84 -24.60 9.07
C ARG A 88 19.88 -24.94 10.56
N ASN A 89 20.72 -24.24 11.32
CA ASN A 89 20.88 -24.45 12.76
C ASN A 89 19.82 -23.69 13.59
N ALA A 90 18.89 -22.97 12.95
CA ALA A 90 17.80 -22.32 13.65
C ALA A 90 16.83 -23.36 14.27
N SER A 91 16.19 -22.97 15.36
CA SER A 91 15.17 -23.81 16.02
C SER A 91 13.82 -23.80 15.28
N GLY A 92 13.71 -22.99 14.24
CA GLY A 92 12.55 -22.81 13.38
C GLY A 92 12.66 -21.48 12.62
N TRP A 93 11.77 -21.27 11.66
CA TRP A 93 11.75 -20.08 10.81
C TRP A 93 10.40 -19.40 10.84
N VAL A 94 10.38 -18.08 10.68
CA VAL A 94 9.18 -17.32 10.36
C VAL A 94 9.41 -16.64 9.01
N LEU A 95 8.69 -17.12 7.99
CA LEU A 95 8.78 -16.63 6.61
C LEU A 95 7.82 -15.45 6.42
N ALA A 96 8.36 -14.30 6.04
CA ALA A 96 7.61 -13.10 5.65
C ALA A 96 8.02 -12.64 4.25
N LEU A 97 7.10 -11.99 3.54
CA LEU A 97 7.36 -11.39 2.23
C LEU A 97 7.74 -9.91 2.41
N ALA A 98 8.71 -9.44 1.62
CA ALA A 98 9.23 -8.07 1.75
C ALA A 98 8.22 -6.99 1.31
N ASP A 99 7.15 -7.37 0.62
CA ASP A 99 6.10 -6.51 0.11
C ASP A 99 4.82 -6.51 0.95
N MET A 100 4.86 -7.11 2.14
CA MET A 100 3.76 -7.12 3.10
C MET A 100 4.07 -6.25 4.33
N PRO A 101 4.18 -4.92 4.18
CA PRO A 101 4.68 -4.03 5.23
C PRO A 101 3.68 -3.88 6.39
N ARG A 102 2.41 -4.21 6.18
CA ARG A 102 1.34 -4.03 7.17
C ARG A 102 1.18 -5.18 8.14
N ILE A 103 2.02 -6.21 8.05
CA ILE A 103 2.02 -7.29 9.04
C ILE A 103 2.49 -6.73 10.39
N ALA A 104 1.60 -6.75 11.39
CA ALA A 104 1.94 -6.28 12.72
C ALA A 104 3.02 -7.17 13.39
N PRO A 105 3.98 -6.57 14.12
CA PRO A 105 5.02 -7.31 14.86
C PRO A 105 4.47 -8.35 15.85
N ASP A 106 3.32 -8.08 16.48
CA ASP A 106 2.74 -8.99 17.48
C ASP A 106 2.14 -10.26 16.87
N ILE A 107 1.65 -10.20 15.63
CA ILE A 107 1.22 -11.38 14.87
C ILE A 107 2.44 -12.26 14.60
N THR A 108 3.51 -11.65 14.11
CA THR A 108 4.80 -12.32 13.88
C THR A 108 5.34 -12.96 15.16
N ARG A 109 5.28 -12.25 16.29
CA ARG A 109 5.71 -12.74 17.61
C ARG A 109 4.87 -13.94 18.07
N THR A 110 3.57 -13.91 17.83
CA THR A 110 2.65 -15.00 18.19
C THR A 110 2.91 -16.24 17.36
N VAL A 111 3.15 -16.08 16.05
CA VAL A 111 3.57 -17.17 15.17
C VAL A 111 4.91 -17.76 15.63
N ALA A 112 5.90 -16.93 15.95
CA ALA A 112 7.20 -17.38 16.45
C ALA A 112 7.06 -18.21 17.74
N ARG A 113 6.30 -17.70 18.72
CA ARG A 113 6.03 -18.40 19.99
C ARG A 113 5.33 -19.74 19.79
N ALA A 114 4.42 -19.85 18.82
CA ALA A 114 3.77 -21.12 18.51
C ALA A 114 4.80 -22.16 18.02
N ILE A 115 5.75 -21.75 17.18
CA ILE A 115 6.85 -22.62 16.74
C ILE A 115 7.78 -22.99 17.91
N GLU A 116 8.12 -22.04 18.78
CA GLU A 116 8.91 -22.31 19.99
C GLU A 116 8.22 -23.29 20.94
N ALA A 117 6.89 -23.23 21.02
CA ALA A 117 6.06 -24.16 21.80
C ALA A 117 5.90 -25.54 21.14
N GLY A 118 6.51 -25.78 19.98
CA GLY A 118 6.54 -27.09 19.31
C GLY A 118 5.57 -27.26 18.15
N ALA A 119 4.89 -26.20 17.70
CA ALA A 119 4.07 -26.29 16.48
C ALA A 119 4.93 -26.62 15.26
N LEU A 120 4.45 -27.53 14.41
CA LEU A 120 5.13 -27.86 13.17
C LEU A 120 5.05 -26.71 12.16
N ILE A 121 3.84 -26.15 12.01
CA ILE A 121 3.53 -24.98 11.18
C ILE A 121 2.59 -24.10 11.98
N ALA A 122 2.78 -22.78 11.92
CA ALA A 122 1.86 -21.80 12.50
C ALA A 122 1.63 -20.65 11.52
N ALA A 123 0.39 -20.19 11.37
CA ALA A 123 0.08 -19.07 10.47
C ALA A 123 -1.13 -18.28 11.00
N PRO A 124 -1.22 -16.97 10.72
CA PRO A 124 -2.41 -16.20 11.01
C PRO A 124 -3.57 -16.66 10.12
N VAL A 125 -4.76 -16.74 10.70
CA VAL A 125 -6.00 -17.08 10.00
C VAL A 125 -7.06 -16.07 10.40
N LEU A 126 -7.65 -15.40 9.39
CA LEU A 126 -8.77 -14.50 9.60
C LEU A 126 -10.01 -15.26 10.03
N ARG A 127 -10.96 -14.58 10.67
CA ARG A 127 -12.27 -15.15 11.01
C ARG A 127 -13.05 -15.64 9.78
N SER A 128 -12.76 -15.09 8.59
CA SER A 128 -13.28 -15.56 7.30
C SER A 128 -12.73 -16.93 6.86
N GLY A 129 -11.68 -17.44 7.52
CA GLY A 129 -11.01 -18.70 7.20
C GLY A 129 -9.78 -18.55 6.30
N GLU A 130 -9.47 -17.33 5.84
CA GLU A 130 -8.32 -17.08 4.99
C GLU A 130 -7.00 -17.10 5.78
N ARG A 131 -6.01 -17.86 5.32
CA ARG A 131 -4.67 -17.93 5.90
C ARG A 131 -3.80 -16.80 5.33
N GLY A 132 -3.18 -16.03 6.21
CA GLY A 132 -2.23 -14.98 5.85
C GLY A 132 -0.77 -15.31 6.16
N HIS A 133 0.04 -14.25 6.08
CA HIS A 133 1.46 -14.21 6.44
C HIS A 133 1.67 -13.45 7.77
N PRO A 134 2.78 -13.72 8.48
CA PRO A 134 3.88 -14.61 8.13
C PRO A 134 3.55 -16.07 8.48
N VAL A 135 4.34 -17.01 7.95
CA VAL A 135 4.18 -18.44 8.25
C VAL A 135 5.40 -18.96 9.00
N GLY A 136 5.16 -19.55 10.16
CA GLY A 136 6.15 -20.23 10.98
C GLY A 136 6.32 -21.69 10.57
N PHE A 137 7.56 -22.18 10.59
CA PHE A 137 7.92 -23.57 10.33
C PHE A 137 8.91 -24.06 11.39
N GLY A 138 8.62 -25.21 12.01
CA GLY A 138 9.53 -25.84 12.97
C GLY A 138 10.78 -26.41 12.31
N SER A 139 11.87 -26.53 13.08
CA SER A 139 13.18 -27.02 12.62
C SER A 139 13.14 -28.39 11.93
N SER A 140 12.20 -29.27 12.33
CA SER A 140 12.02 -30.59 11.71
C SER A 140 11.68 -30.53 10.21
N LEU A 141 11.17 -29.40 9.71
CA LEU A 141 10.88 -29.19 8.28
C LEU A 141 12.07 -28.71 7.45
N VAL A 142 13.27 -28.59 8.04
CA VAL A 142 14.48 -28.12 7.33
C VAL A 142 14.74 -28.87 6.02
N GLY A 143 14.55 -30.20 6.01
CA GLY A 143 14.76 -31.03 4.83
C GLY A 143 13.78 -30.71 3.72
N GLU A 144 12.50 -30.55 4.06
CA GLU A 144 11.45 -30.22 3.09
C GLU A 144 11.61 -28.81 2.54
N LEU A 145 11.95 -27.83 3.39
CA LEU A 145 12.11 -26.43 2.99
C LEU A 145 13.36 -26.20 2.13
N VAL A 146 14.46 -26.90 2.39
CA VAL A 146 15.69 -26.82 1.56
C VAL A 146 15.50 -27.51 0.21
N ALA A 147 14.61 -28.50 0.12
CA ALA A 147 14.30 -29.24 -1.10
C ALA A 147 13.29 -28.51 -2.03
N LEU A 148 12.75 -27.37 -1.61
CA LEU A 148 11.81 -26.58 -2.41
C LEU A 148 12.43 -26.08 -3.72
N THR A 149 11.63 -26.11 -4.78
CA THR A 149 11.97 -25.63 -6.13
C THR A 149 10.79 -24.92 -6.78
N GLY A 150 11.07 -24.09 -7.79
CA GLY A 150 10.06 -23.35 -8.54
C GLY A 150 9.44 -22.15 -7.81
N ASP A 151 8.23 -21.76 -8.23
CA ASP A 151 7.58 -20.52 -7.81
C ASP A 151 6.52 -20.68 -6.70
N GLY A 152 6.12 -21.93 -6.38
CA GLY A 152 5.02 -22.20 -5.45
C GLY A 152 5.26 -21.84 -3.98
N GLY A 153 6.45 -21.36 -3.65
CA GLY A 153 6.86 -21.06 -2.28
C GLY A 153 6.76 -22.30 -1.37
N ALA A 154 6.32 -22.11 -0.13
CA ALA A 154 6.12 -23.20 0.83
C ALA A 154 4.68 -23.79 0.80
N ARG A 155 3.88 -23.50 -0.22
CA ARG A 155 2.45 -23.90 -0.26
C ARG A 155 2.27 -25.42 -0.17
N GLU A 156 3.09 -26.18 -0.89
CA GLU A 156 3.02 -27.63 -0.89
C GLU A 156 3.35 -28.25 0.47
N VAL A 157 4.31 -27.68 1.20
CA VAL A 157 4.68 -28.10 2.56
C VAL A 157 3.50 -27.83 3.50
N ILE A 158 2.85 -26.67 3.38
CA ILE A 158 1.68 -26.33 4.18
C ILE A 158 0.52 -27.29 3.93
N GLU A 159 0.20 -27.59 2.67
CA GLU A 159 -0.90 -28.51 2.34
C GLU A 159 -0.62 -29.94 2.82
N ARG A 160 0.63 -30.43 2.65
CA ARG A 160 1.04 -31.76 3.13
C ARG A 160 0.86 -31.91 4.64
N HIS A 161 1.12 -30.84 5.39
CA HIS A 161 1.07 -30.83 6.85
C HIS A 161 -0.14 -30.06 7.41
N ARG A 162 -1.19 -29.86 6.60
CA ARG A 162 -2.35 -29.03 6.94
C ARG A 162 -3.01 -29.42 8.27
N ALA A 163 -3.09 -30.71 8.58
CA ALA A 163 -3.66 -31.22 9.83
C ALA A 163 -2.84 -30.83 11.08
N ARG A 164 -1.59 -30.41 10.91
CA ARG A 164 -0.66 -29.98 11.97
C ARG A 164 -0.40 -28.47 11.95
N LEU A 165 -1.14 -27.72 11.13
CA LEU A 165 -1.07 -26.26 11.10
C LEU A 165 -1.82 -25.69 12.31
N VAL A 166 -1.09 -24.97 13.16
CA VAL A 166 -1.65 -24.20 14.25
C VAL A 166 -2.14 -22.86 13.71
N SER A 167 -3.43 -22.59 13.89
CA SER A 167 -4.05 -21.34 13.45
C SER A 167 -3.90 -20.27 14.52
N VAL A 168 -3.27 -19.15 14.17
CA VAL A 168 -3.21 -17.94 15.00
C VAL A 168 -4.37 -17.04 14.58
N SER A 169 -5.45 -17.01 15.37
CA SER A 169 -6.61 -16.20 15.03
C SER A 169 -6.27 -14.70 15.05
N THR A 170 -6.68 -13.96 14.02
CA THR A 170 -6.52 -12.50 13.95
C THR A 170 -7.66 -11.85 13.15
N GLU A 171 -7.92 -10.57 13.41
CA GLU A 171 -8.80 -9.73 12.60
C GLU A 171 -8.00 -8.74 11.72
N ASP A 172 -6.67 -8.69 11.90
CA ASP A 172 -5.79 -7.80 11.16
C ASP A 172 -5.63 -8.27 9.71
N ARG A 173 -6.19 -7.48 8.78
CA ARG A 173 -6.12 -7.76 7.34
C ARG A 173 -4.74 -7.49 6.73
N GLY A 174 -3.81 -6.87 7.46
CA GLY A 174 -2.42 -6.71 7.05
C GLY A 174 -1.74 -8.05 6.72
N VAL A 175 -2.21 -9.16 7.30
CA VAL A 175 -1.72 -10.52 7.02
C VAL A 175 -2.05 -11.02 5.61
N LEU A 176 -2.95 -10.36 4.90
CA LEU A 176 -3.32 -10.64 3.51
C LEU A 176 -2.90 -9.51 2.56
N TYR A 177 -2.24 -8.48 3.06
CA TYR A 177 -1.96 -7.27 2.29
C TYR A 177 -0.56 -7.29 1.70
N ASP A 178 -0.48 -7.57 0.41
CA ASP A 178 0.70 -7.41 -0.42
C ASP A 178 0.57 -6.16 -1.31
N VAL A 179 1.67 -5.40 -1.45
CA VAL A 179 1.70 -4.17 -2.25
C VAL A 179 2.09 -4.51 -3.68
N ASP A 180 1.16 -4.93 -4.53
CA ASP A 180 1.46 -5.50 -5.86
C ASP A 180 1.36 -4.52 -7.03
N ARG A 181 0.76 -3.36 -6.79
CA ARG A 181 0.67 -2.22 -7.72
C ARG A 181 1.01 -0.91 -7.01
N PRO A 182 1.50 0.11 -7.73
CA PRO A 182 1.72 1.44 -7.15
C PRO A 182 0.46 2.03 -6.45
N THR A 183 -0.73 1.61 -6.88
CA THR A 183 -2.02 1.94 -6.25
C THR A 183 -2.17 1.38 -4.83
N ASP A 184 -1.37 0.40 -4.43
CA ASP A 184 -1.42 -0.25 -3.12
C ASP A 184 -0.53 0.48 -2.10
N LEU A 185 0.13 1.58 -2.48
CA LEU A 185 0.91 2.43 -1.58
C LEU A 185 -0.01 3.44 -0.87
N GLY A 186 -0.81 2.96 0.07
CA GLY A 186 -1.57 3.79 1.01
C GLY A 186 -0.97 3.73 2.42
N SER A 187 -1.03 4.82 3.19
CA SER A 187 -0.65 4.82 4.61
C SER A 187 -1.86 4.49 5.50
N THR A 188 -1.62 3.94 6.68
CA THR A 188 -2.68 3.76 7.69
C THR A 188 -2.85 5.03 8.54
N PRO A 189 -4.03 5.67 8.51
CA PRO A 189 -4.33 6.82 9.36
C PRO A 189 -4.44 6.41 10.85
N SER A 190 -3.93 7.25 11.76
CA SER A 190 -4.09 7.08 13.21
C SER A 190 -5.23 7.96 13.74
N ASP A 191 -6.26 7.36 14.35
CA ASP A 191 -7.44 8.09 14.87
C ASP A 191 -7.08 9.16 15.93
N ASP A 192 -5.97 8.98 16.66
CA ASP A 192 -5.54 9.88 17.73
C ASP A 192 -4.80 11.14 17.23
N LYS A 193 -4.47 11.21 15.94
CA LYS A 193 -3.75 12.34 15.36
C LYS A 193 -4.71 13.32 14.69
N PRO A 194 -4.49 14.65 14.83
CA PRO A 194 -5.30 15.63 14.13
C PRO A 194 -5.01 15.63 12.63
N LEU A 195 -6.01 16.04 11.84
CA LEU A 195 -5.85 16.32 10.41
C LEU A 195 -5.03 17.61 10.25
N THR A 196 -3.96 17.55 9.47
CA THR A 196 -3.18 18.73 9.06
C THR A 196 -3.19 18.84 7.54
N LEU A 197 -3.18 20.08 7.03
CA LEU A 197 -3.03 20.34 5.59
C LEU A 197 -1.74 21.11 5.36
N ARG A 198 -0.88 20.60 4.48
CA ARG A 198 0.34 21.26 4.03
C ARG A 198 0.29 21.53 2.53
N ARG A 199 1.01 22.57 2.07
CA ARG A 199 1.14 22.83 0.64
C ARG A 199 1.79 21.61 -0.05
N ALA A 200 1.22 21.19 -1.18
CA ALA A 200 1.80 20.21 -2.07
C ALA A 200 2.98 20.82 -2.84
N THR A 201 4.00 20.02 -3.11
CA THR A 201 5.24 20.38 -3.79
C THR A 201 5.44 19.49 -5.02
N ALA A 202 6.33 19.87 -5.93
CA ALA A 202 6.70 19.06 -7.10
C ALA A 202 7.09 17.61 -6.72
N ALA A 203 7.71 17.40 -5.55
CA ALA A 203 8.08 16.08 -5.04
C ALA A 203 6.87 15.20 -4.67
N ASP A 204 5.70 15.78 -4.45
CA ASP A 204 4.48 15.04 -4.11
C ASP A 204 3.79 14.45 -5.37
N ALA A 205 4.09 14.96 -6.57
CA ALA A 205 3.34 14.71 -7.80
C ALA A 205 3.09 13.21 -8.09
N GLU A 206 4.11 12.37 -7.91
CA GLU A 206 3.99 10.93 -8.10
C GLU A 206 3.03 10.30 -7.08
N LEU A 207 3.21 10.60 -5.78
CA LEU A 207 2.35 10.09 -4.71
C LEU A 207 0.90 10.55 -4.87
N LEU A 208 0.68 11.80 -5.29
CA LEU A 208 -0.66 12.32 -5.56
C LEU A 208 -1.32 11.59 -6.74
N SER A 209 -0.57 11.31 -7.80
CA SER A 209 -1.05 10.56 -8.97
C SER A 209 -1.48 9.15 -8.57
N LEU A 210 -0.69 8.48 -7.74
CA LEU A 210 -1.02 7.16 -7.20
C LEU A 210 -2.26 7.21 -6.31
N LEU A 211 -2.44 8.27 -5.50
CA LEU A 211 -3.63 8.45 -4.68
C LEU A 211 -4.88 8.66 -5.53
N ALA A 212 -4.80 9.53 -6.54
CA ALA A 212 -5.92 9.77 -7.45
C ALA A 212 -6.36 8.47 -8.13
N LEU A 213 -5.40 7.68 -8.62
CA LEU A 213 -5.68 6.39 -9.26
C LEU A 213 -6.38 5.40 -8.32
N ARG A 214 -5.86 5.17 -7.10
CA ARG A 214 -6.51 4.24 -6.16
C ARG A 214 -7.88 4.74 -5.69
N SER A 215 -8.02 6.04 -5.48
CA SER A 215 -9.28 6.66 -5.10
C SER A 215 -10.33 6.51 -6.20
N LYS A 216 -9.94 6.65 -7.46
CA LYS A 216 -10.79 6.41 -8.63
C LYS A 216 -11.14 4.92 -8.80
N ALA A 217 -10.17 4.03 -8.61
CA ALA A 217 -10.36 2.57 -8.73
C ALA A 217 -11.39 2.02 -7.73
N HIS A 218 -11.54 2.68 -6.57
CA HIS A 218 -12.52 2.30 -5.54
C HIS A 218 -13.97 2.20 -6.05
N TRP A 219 -14.31 2.94 -7.11
CA TRP A 219 -15.66 2.90 -7.71
C TRP A 219 -15.94 1.65 -8.55
N GLY A 220 -15.00 0.71 -8.67
CA GLY A 220 -15.22 -0.58 -9.33
C GLY A 220 -15.22 -0.52 -10.86
N TYR A 221 -14.57 0.49 -11.45
CA TYR A 221 -14.39 0.58 -12.90
C TYR A 221 -13.51 -0.57 -13.43
N ALA A 222 -13.77 -1.02 -14.65
CA ALA A 222 -12.98 -2.06 -15.30
C ALA A 222 -11.50 -1.62 -15.46
N GLU A 223 -10.59 -2.58 -15.38
CA GLU A 223 -9.14 -2.34 -15.40
C GLU A 223 -8.67 -1.60 -16.65
N SER A 224 -9.17 -1.98 -17.83
CA SER A 224 -8.86 -1.31 -19.10
C SER A 224 -9.33 0.15 -19.15
N THR A 225 -10.43 0.47 -18.46
CA THR A 225 -10.93 1.85 -18.35
C THR A 225 -10.05 2.64 -17.39
N MET A 226 -9.65 2.05 -16.26
CA MET A 226 -8.72 2.66 -15.33
C MET A 226 -7.36 2.95 -15.96
N GLU A 227 -6.86 2.05 -16.82
CA GLU A 227 -5.60 2.23 -17.55
C GLU A 227 -5.68 3.42 -18.52
N SER A 228 -6.80 3.58 -19.23
CA SER A 228 -7.02 4.73 -20.14
C SER A 228 -7.06 6.09 -19.43
N TRP A 229 -7.36 6.10 -18.12
CA TRP A 229 -7.40 7.32 -17.31
C TRP A 229 -6.10 7.62 -16.58
N ARG A 230 -5.08 6.76 -16.74
CA ARG A 230 -3.82 6.91 -16.02
C ARG A 230 -3.15 8.25 -16.30
N ASP A 231 -3.07 8.63 -17.57
CA ASP A 231 -2.49 9.90 -17.98
C ASP A 231 -3.38 11.08 -17.58
N ALA A 232 -4.70 10.93 -17.67
CA ALA A 232 -5.64 11.98 -17.29
C ALA A 232 -5.69 12.25 -15.76
N LEU A 233 -5.34 11.27 -14.94
CA LEU A 233 -5.27 11.38 -13.49
C LEU A 233 -3.86 11.70 -12.99
N ARG A 234 -2.87 11.77 -13.89
CA ARG A 234 -1.49 12.11 -13.55
C ARG A 234 -1.42 13.58 -13.15
N ILE A 235 -0.83 13.83 -12.00
CA ILE A 235 -0.48 15.17 -11.54
C ILE A 235 0.95 15.42 -11.97
N GLU A 236 1.12 16.39 -12.86
CA GLU A 236 2.45 16.81 -13.29
C GLU A 236 3.10 17.70 -12.22
N ALA A 237 4.41 17.55 -12.04
CA ALA A 237 5.15 18.28 -11.02
C ALA A 237 5.12 19.81 -11.23
N ASP A 238 5.15 20.24 -12.49
CA ASP A 238 5.06 21.65 -12.89
C ASP A 238 3.65 22.23 -12.68
N ALA A 239 2.61 21.41 -12.74
CA ALA A 239 1.25 21.81 -12.43
C ALA A 239 1.12 22.21 -10.95
N LEU A 240 1.84 21.56 -10.02
CA LEU A 240 1.82 21.90 -8.59
C LEU A 240 2.50 23.24 -8.27
N GLU A 241 3.34 23.75 -9.16
CA GLU A 241 3.95 25.09 -9.06
C GLU A 241 2.97 26.17 -9.52
N ARG A 242 2.22 25.91 -10.59
CA ARG A 242 1.22 26.85 -11.15
C ARG A 242 -0.09 26.85 -10.38
N HIS A 243 -0.49 25.69 -9.85
CA HIS A 243 -1.76 25.46 -9.19
C HIS A 243 -1.59 25.36 -7.67
N VAL A 244 -2.69 25.57 -6.94
CA VAL A 244 -2.72 25.56 -5.48
C VAL A 244 -3.17 24.20 -4.95
N GLY A 245 -2.22 23.30 -4.76
CA GLY A 245 -2.40 21.98 -4.18
C GLY A 245 -2.05 21.86 -2.70
N TYR A 246 -2.80 21.06 -1.96
CA TYR A 246 -2.55 20.73 -0.56
C TYR A 246 -2.67 19.23 -0.33
N VAL A 247 -1.78 18.70 0.52
CA VAL A 247 -1.81 17.32 1.01
C VAL A 247 -2.43 17.31 2.41
N ALA A 248 -3.41 16.44 2.61
CA ALA A 248 -4.04 16.22 3.90
C ALA A 248 -3.39 15.00 4.59
N LEU A 249 -2.93 15.22 5.82
CA LEU A 249 -2.18 14.26 6.62
C LEU A 249 -2.90 13.99 7.95
N GLN A 250 -2.90 12.74 8.40
CA GLN A 250 -3.22 12.38 9.77
C GLN A 250 -1.96 11.80 10.43
N GLY A 251 -1.22 12.64 11.15
CA GLY A 251 0.18 12.33 11.52
C GLY A 251 1.09 12.39 10.29
N GLU A 252 1.78 11.30 9.98
CA GLU A 252 2.60 11.16 8.75
C GLU A 252 1.83 10.51 7.59
N ALA A 253 0.64 9.98 7.85
CA ALA A 253 -0.16 9.27 6.86
C ALA A 253 -0.91 10.25 5.94
N MET A 254 -0.72 10.13 4.62
CA MET A 254 -1.50 10.87 3.63
C MET A 254 -2.90 10.28 3.51
N VAL A 255 -3.92 11.06 3.87
CA VAL A 255 -5.33 10.64 3.83
C VAL A 255 -6.07 11.18 2.60
N GLY A 256 -5.49 12.15 1.91
CA GLY A 256 -6.05 12.74 0.71
C GLY A 256 -5.26 13.97 0.25
N PHE A 257 -5.69 14.56 -0.86
CA PHE A 257 -5.18 15.83 -1.34
C PHE A 257 -6.23 16.54 -2.18
N TYR A 258 -6.00 17.83 -2.44
CA TYR A 258 -6.73 18.57 -3.46
C TYR A 258 -5.81 19.51 -4.24
N VAL A 259 -6.21 19.91 -5.44
CA VAL A 259 -5.53 20.90 -6.29
C VAL A 259 -6.56 21.88 -6.85
N LEU A 260 -6.29 23.19 -6.66
CA LEU A 260 -7.05 24.29 -7.22
C LEU A 260 -6.28 24.95 -8.37
N ALA A 261 -6.89 25.11 -9.53
CA ALA A 261 -6.38 25.98 -10.59
C ALA A 261 -6.94 27.40 -10.41
N PRO A 262 -6.08 28.41 -10.18
CA PRO A 262 -6.53 29.79 -10.06
C PRO A 262 -7.12 30.34 -11.36
N GLY A 263 -8.13 31.18 -11.23
CA GLY A 263 -8.75 31.92 -12.33
C GLY A 263 -9.18 33.32 -11.91
N ALA A 264 -9.48 34.19 -12.87
CA ALA A 264 -9.72 35.61 -12.61
C ALA A 264 -10.95 35.92 -11.74
N ARG A 265 -12.02 35.11 -11.83
CA ARG A 265 -13.25 35.26 -11.02
C ARG A 265 -13.63 33.98 -10.26
N ALA A 266 -13.41 32.83 -10.87
CA ALA A 266 -13.69 31.53 -10.29
C ALA A 266 -12.42 30.67 -10.40
N TRP A 267 -12.16 29.89 -9.36
CA TRP A 267 -11.09 28.89 -9.35
C TRP A 267 -11.69 27.51 -9.63
N VAL A 268 -10.92 26.60 -10.19
CA VAL A 268 -11.38 25.23 -10.49
C VAL A 268 -10.76 24.26 -9.50
N LEU A 269 -11.58 23.44 -8.85
CA LEU A 269 -11.12 22.30 -8.06
C LEU A 269 -10.88 21.12 -9.02
N GLU A 270 -9.67 21.05 -9.57
CA GLU A 270 -9.28 20.05 -10.57
C GLU A 270 -9.14 18.66 -9.94
N HIS A 271 -8.56 18.59 -8.74
CA HIS A 271 -8.36 17.35 -8.03
C HIS A 271 -8.90 17.48 -6.61
N LEU A 272 -9.65 16.49 -6.16
CA LEU A 272 -9.93 16.24 -4.75
C LEU A 272 -10.11 14.74 -4.57
N TRP A 273 -9.18 14.12 -3.85
CA TRP A 273 -9.10 12.68 -3.72
C TRP A 273 -8.85 12.31 -2.26
N VAL A 274 -9.62 11.35 -1.78
CA VAL A 274 -9.47 10.75 -0.44
C VAL A 274 -8.98 9.34 -0.65
N ASP A 275 -7.99 8.91 0.14
CA ASP A 275 -7.51 7.54 0.13
C ASP A 275 -8.67 6.59 0.50
N PRO A 276 -8.97 5.51 -0.24
CA PRO A 276 -10.13 4.65 0.04
C PRO A 276 -10.31 4.19 1.49
N PRO A 277 -9.25 3.77 2.23
CA PRO A 277 -9.38 3.43 3.66
C PRO A 277 -9.76 4.61 4.55
N CYS A 278 -9.60 5.84 4.07
CA CYS A 278 -9.89 7.08 4.77
C CYS A 278 -11.26 7.68 4.39
N MET A 279 -11.97 7.10 3.42
CA MET A 279 -13.27 7.60 2.98
C MET A 279 -14.33 7.49 4.09
N ARG A 280 -15.33 8.37 4.02
CA ARG A 280 -16.44 8.46 5.00
C ARG A 280 -16.03 8.81 6.44
N ARG A 281 -14.80 9.29 6.67
CA ARG A 281 -14.29 9.77 7.97
C ARG A 281 -14.24 11.31 8.10
N GLY A 282 -14.86 12.04 7.16
CA GLY A 282 -14.94 13.50 7.20
C GLY A 282 -13.78 14.25 6.52
N PHE A 283 -12.68 13.58 6.16
CA PHE A 283 -11.51 14.22 5.53
C PHE A 283 -11.83 14.94 4.21
N GLY A 284 -12.63 14.31 3.34
CA GLY A 284 -13.05 14.96 2.09
C GLY A 284 -13.77 16.28 2.33
N ARG A 285 -14.67 16.32 3.31
CA ARG A 285 -15.41 17.54 3.69
C ARG A 285 -14.46 18.61 4.23
N ALA A 286 -13.53 18.22 5.10
CA ALA A 286 -12.51 19.13 5.63
C ALA A 286 -11.64 19.74 4.51
N MET A 287 -11.23 18.93 3.53
CA MET A 287 -10.49 19.41 2.36
C MET A 287 -11.32 20.35 1.48
N VAL A 288 -12.61 20.08 1.25
CA VAL A 288 -13.50 21.01 0.51
C VAL A 288 -13.58 22.36 1.23
N HIS A 289 -13.79 22.38 2.54
CA HIS A 289 -13.85 23.63 3.31
C HIS A 289 -12.53 24.40 3.21
N HIS A 290 -11.40 23.72 3.39
CA HIS A 290 -10.08 24.33 3.27
C HIS A 290 -9.81 24.86 1.84
N ALA A 291 -10.23 24.14 0.81
CA ALA A 291 -10.10 24.57 -0.59
C ALA A 291 -10.92 25.85 -0.87
N ILE A 292 -12.16 25.92 -0.39
CA ILE A 292 -13.02 27.11 -0.51
C ILE A 292 -12.37 28.31 0.20
N GLU A 293 -11.87 28.12 1.42
CA GLU A 293 -11.20 29.18 2.16
C GLU A 293 -9.91 29.65 1.47
N THR A 294 -9.14 28.70 0.92
CA THR A 294 -7.93 28.99 0.13
C THR A 294 -8.27 29.83 -1.10
N ALA A 295 -9.31 29.46 -1.85
CA ALA A 295 -9.77 30.20 -3.00
C ALA A 295 -10.29 31.60 -2.60
N ARG A 296 -11.00 31.73 -1.48
CA ARG A 296 -11.47 33.03 -0.93
C ARG A 296 -10.31 33.96 -0.67
N ARG A 297 -9.27 33.47 0.03
CA ARG A 297 -8.06 34.25 0.32
C ARG A 297 -7.31 34.63 -0.96
N GLY A 298 -7.43 33.81 -2.01
CA GLY A 298 -6.93 34.10 -3.36
C GLY A 298 -7.80 35.03 -4.20
N GLY A 299 -8.91 35.57 -3.66
CA GLY A 299 -9.80 36.51 -4.35
C GLY A 299 -10.86 35.86 -5.26
N ALA A 300 -11.02 34.54 -5.22
CA ALA A 300 -12.07 33.86 -5.97
C ALA A 300 -13.46 34.19 -5.42
N HIS A 301 -14.44 34.32 -6.31
CA HIS A 301 -15.86 34.49 -5.95
C HIS A 301 -16.65 33.17 -6.04
N ALA A 302 -16.05 32.16 -6.66
CA ALA A 302 -16.62 30.83 -6.79
C ALA A 302 -15.53 29.77 -6.93
N VAL A 303 -15.84 28.54 -6.53
CA VAL A 303 -15.05 27.34 -6.88
C VAL A 303 -15.91 26.43 -7.75
N LEU A 304 -15.40 26.05 -8.91
CA LEU A 304 -16.05 25.15 -9.87
C LEU A 304 -15.51 23.74 -9.75
N VAL A 305 -16.35 22.73 -9.97
CA VAL A 305 -15.97 21.32 -9.88
C VAL A 305 -16.56 20.55 -11.06
N ASP A 306 -15.69 19.94 -11.87
CA ASP A 306 -16.05 18.90 -12.84
C ASP A 306 -15.96 17.54 -12.14
N SER A 307 -17.09 17.01 -11.70
CA SER A 307 -17.12 15.92 -10.73
C SER A 307 -17.38 14.56 -11.38
N ASP A 308 -16.90 13.49 -10.74
CA ASP A 308 -17.36 12.15 -11.06
C ASP A 308 -18.85 12.00 -10.66
N PRO A 309 -19.70 11.36 -11.46
CA PRO A 309 -21.11 11.14 -11.12
C PRO A 309 -21.31 10.52 -9.73
N ASN A 310 -20.42 9.62 -9.29
CA ASN A 310 -20.48 8.99 -7.98
C ASN A 310 -20.20 9.96 -6.81
N ALA A 311 -19.48 11.05 -7.08
CA ALA A 311 -19.15 12.06 -6.08
C ALA A 311 -20.18 13.20 -5.98
N ARG A 312 -21.20 13.22 -6.85
CA ARG A 312 -22.24 14.28 -6.88
C ARG A 312 -22.87 14.52 -5.51
N ALA A 313 -23.35 13.46 -4.87
CA ALA A 313 -24.02 13.55 -3.56
C ALA A 313 -23.08 14.11 -2.48
N PHE A 314 -21.79 13.77 -2.54
CA PHE A 314 -20.79 14.29 -1.61
C PHE A 314 -20.62 15.81 -1.73
N TYR A 315 -20.46 16.34 -2.94
CA TYR A 315 -20.29 17.78 -3.16
C TYR A 315 -21.54 18.58 -2.80
N LEU A 316 -22.73 18.08 -3.15
CA LEU A 316 -24.00 18.70 -2.74
C LEU A 316 -24.11 18.74 -1.21
N ALA A 317 -23.75 17.67 -0.52
CA ALA A 317 -23.73 17.63 0.95
C ALA A 317 -22.68 18.58 1.57
N CYS A 318 -21.66 19.00 0.80
CA CYS A 318 -20.70 20.03 1.21
C CYS A 318 -21.16 21.46 0.91
N GLY A 319 -22.35 21.64 0.30
CA GLY A 319 -22.93 22.95 -0.01
C GLY A 319 -22.70 23.42 -1.44
N ALA A 320 -22.27 22.55 -2.35
CA ALA A 320 -22.26 22.89 -3.78
C ALA A 320 -23.67 22.96 -4.34
N VAL A 321 -23.86 23.77 -5.38
CA VAL A 321 -25.04 23.75 -6.24
C VAL A 321 -24.69 23.12 -7.58
N LEU A 322 -25.66 22.44 -8.20
CA LEU A 322 -25.50 21.92 -9.56
C LEU A 322 -25.63 23.06 -10.56
N ASP A 323 -24.64 23.22 -11.43
CA ASP A 323 -24.53 24.28 -12.44
C ASP A 323 -24.55 23.73 -13.87
N GLY A 324 -24.74 22.41 -14.03
CA GLY A 324 -24.86 21.75 -15.32
C GLY A 324 -24.38 20.30 -15.29
N GLU A 325 -24.38 19.67 -16.46
CA GLU A 325 -23.87 18.32 -16.67
C GLU A 325 -23.19 18.24 -18.04
N VAL A 326 -22.09 17.48 -18.13
CA VAL A 326 -21.33 17.28 -19.38
C VAL A 326 -21.33 15.80 -19.73
N ALA A 327 -21.65 15.46 -20.98
CA ALA A 327 -21.59 14.09 -21.46
C ALA A 327 -20.16 13.53 -21.39
N ALA A 328 -20.01 12.36 -20.77
CA ALA A 328 -18.72 11.71 -20.56
C ALA A 328 -18.88 10.18 -20.61
N PRO A 329 -19.29 9.64 -21.79
CA PRO A 329 -19.60 8.22 -21.96
C PRO A 329 -18.37 7.36 -21.72
N ILE A 330 -18.59 6.16 -21.17
CA ILE A 330 -17.55 5.14 -20.97
C ILE A 330 -18.01 3.80 -21.56
N PRO A 331 -17.08 2.88 -21.88
CA PRO A 331 -17.47 1.51 -22.22
C PRO A 331 -18.37 0.92 -21.13
N GLY A 332 -19.56 0.45 -21.50
CA GLY A 332 -20.57 -0.08 -20.58
C GLY A 332 -21.55 0.95 -20.01
N ASP A 333 -21.29 2.25 -20.12
CA ASP A 333 -22.24 3.31 -19.72
C ASP A 333 -22.18 4.53 -20.68
N PRO A 334 -22.91 4.47 -21.82
CA PRO A 334 -22.90 5.52 -22.84
C PRO A 334 -23.71 6.76 -22.46
N ARG A 335 -24.52 6.70 -21.39
CA ARG A 335 -25.32 7.84 -20.91
C ARG A 335 -24.66 8.54 -19.73
N ARG A 336 -23.44 8.12 -19.34
CA ARG A 336 -22.70 8.72 -18.24
C ARG A 336 -22.48 10.22 -18.47
N VAL A 337 -22.85 11.01 -17.46
CA VAL A 337 -22.61 12.45 -17.41
C VAL A 337 -21.76 12.82 -16.19
N ARG A 338 -20.95 13.86 -16.33
CA ARG A 338 -20.21 14.46 -15.22
C ARG A 338 -20.92 15.71 -14.73
N PRO A 339 -21.38 15.75 -13.47
CA PRO A 339 -22.02 16.93 -12.92
C PRO A 339 -21.02 18.07 -12.76
N GLN A 340 -21.41 19.24 -13.27
CA GLN A 340 -20.71 20.50 -13.07
C GLN A 340 -21.31 21.16 -11.84
N LEU A 341 -20.47 21.39 -10.83
CA LEU A 341 -20.90 21.88 -9.52
C LEU A 341 -20.18 23.17 -9.18
N ARG A 342 -20.81 23.99 -8.35
CA ARG A 342 -20.29 25.30 -7.94
C ARG A 342 -20.45 25.53 -6.45
N PHE A 343 -19.39 26.01 -5.82
CA PHE A 343 -19.44 26.62 -4.50
C PHE A 343 -19.40 28.14 -4.60
N SER A 344 -20.21 28.81 -3.80
CA SER A 344 -20.06 30.25 -3.58
C SER A 344 -18.96 30.48 -2.55
N VAL A 345 -18.05 31.41 -2.85
CA VAL A 345 -16.89 31.72 -2.02
C VAL A 345 -17.12 33.04 -1.32
#